data_AF-A0A310SEU5-F1
#
_entry.id   AF-A0A310SEU5-F1
#
_cell.length_a   1.000
_cell.length_b   1.000
_cell.length_c   1.000
_cell.angle_alpha   90.00
_cell.angle_beta   90.00
_cell.angle_gamma   90.00
#
_symmetry.space_group_name_H-M   'P 1'
#
loop_
_entity.id
_entity.type
_entity.pdbx_description
1 polymer ?
#
loop_
_entity_poly.entity_id
_entity_poly.type
_entity_poly.pdbx_seq_one_letter_code
_entity_poly.pdbx_strand_id
1 'polypeptide(L)'
;MREREEFCRSFPPGHPIQAPTARALGLDALHNLCKEIYPDQSNPLTVTAVVKYWLGGPDPLDYISMYENSGCPELGIPPHWHYISLGLSDLHGDGRIHPKSGPGRPSGFGFELTFRLVRERNEMTPPTWPANVMQQLAKYVFNSGNMLLPGDHVSWHAPLDNGNGRITQILMGKDPQLPTSISTPHGDVSFVQIVGVTSEELQAAQHWNGLGLVNLLKSSRGCGPWLVTDMRRMYSVMEDDPSIAEKIQTGIEKEGSNLSGVSAKWVQVNNDKSTEKYRETRNESDEEDEDIKPIIKSERLSPCEQDTNLPNESFIKVLPGLHLTFNLEAGSLLPLAIKGRVMHGRHFTFKSILSHTAITIVAPSVTGTLVSREKPYVVQGPWLQVLLPEDLSEKMAQEFQVLNSPNQIQLPKTFSWPEHKLVITVVND
;
A
#
# COMPACT_ATOMS: atom_id res chain seq x y z
N MET A 1 49.44 44.20 -42.03
CA MET A 1 49.86 43.53 -43.28
C MET A 1 50.90 42.50 -42.90
N ARG A 2 50.58 41.20 -43.01
CA ARG A 2 51.23 40.19 -43.90
C ARG A 2 52.68 39.89 -43.44
N GLU A 3 53.15 38.69 -43.11
CA GLU A 3 52.87 37.26 -43.42
C GLU A 3 53.24 36.44 -42.14
N ARG A 4 52.64 35.32 -41.71
CA ARG A 4 52.17 34.03 -42.27
C ARG A 4 53.28 33.07 -42.74
N GLU A 5 53.07 31.80 -42.39
CA GLU A 5 53.78 30.54 -42.74
C GLU A 5 54.86 30.06 -41.75
N GLU A 6 54.93 28.80 -41.33
CA GLU A 6 54.05 27.62 -41.44
C GLU A 6 54.67 26.52 -40.54
N PHE A 7 53.89 25.87 -39.68
CA PHE A 7 54.20 24.50 -39.24
C PHE A 7 52.87 23.78 -38.98
N CYS A 8 52.27 23.30 -40.09
CA CYS A 8 51.15 22.38 -40.07
C CYS A 8 51.65 20.97 -39.69
N ARG A 9 51.27 20.48 -38.51
CA ARG A 9 51.10 19.03 -38.28
C ARG A 9 49.62 18.71 -38.36
N SER A 10 49.26 18.01 -39.43
CA SER A 10 47.93 17.48 -39.70
C SER A 10 47.48 16.49 -38.62
N PHE A 11 46.45 16.83 -37.86
CA PHE A 11 45.64 15.86 -37.12
C PHE A 11 44.48 15.39 -38.03
N PRO A 12 44.10 14.09 -37.99
CA PRO A 12 43.02 13.58 -38.81
C PRO A 12 41.66 14.18 -38.38
N PRO A 13 40.73 14.43 -39.32
CA PRO A 13 39.40 14.92 -38.98
C PRO A 13 38.53 13.74 -38.56
N GLY A 14 38.10 13.72 -37.30
CA GLY A 14 37.10 12.72 -36.88
C GLY A 14 37.15 12.34 -35.42
N HIS A 15 36.84 13.27 -34.52
CA HIS A 15 36.11 12.93 -33.31
C HIS A 15 35.11 14.06 -33.06
N PRO A 16 33.80 13.78 -32.90
CA PRO A 16 32.89 14.78 -32.39
C PRO A 16 33.43 15.21 -31.03
N ILE A 17 33.66 16.52 -30.85
CA ILE A 17 33.91 17.12 -29.55
C ILE A 17 32.71 16.71 -28.71
N GLN A 18 32.91 15.75 -27.81
CA GLN A 18 31.89 15.32 -26.87
C GLN A 18 31.58 16.56 -26.04
N ALA A 19 30.37 17.12 -26.22
CA ALA A 19 29.91 18.22 -25.40
C ALA A 19 30.14 17.81 -23.92
N PRO A 20 30.55 18.73 -23.03
CA PRO A 20 30.64 18.42 -21.62
C PRO A 20 29.32 17.77 -21.21
N THR A 21 29.38 16.58 -20.62
CA THR A 21 28.19 15.91 -20.10
C THR A 21 27.42 16.92 -19.26
N ALA A 22 26.20 17.27 -19.71
CA ALA A 22 25.40 18.27 -19.02
C ALA A 22 25.34 17.90 -17.54
N ARG A 23 25.75 18.84 -16.69
CA ARG A 23 25.86 18.64 -15.25
C ARG A 23 24.48 18.29 -14.69
N ALA A 24 24.36 17.14 -14.01
CA ALA A 24 23.12 16.67 -13.40
C ALA A 24 22.84 17.44 -12.10
N LEU A 25 22.17 18.59 -12.21
CA LEU A 25 22.00 19.52 -11.08
C LEU A 25 21.07 18.96 -9.98
N GLY A 26 20.07 18.14 -10.36
CA GLY A 26 19.24 17.43 -9.39
C GLY A 26 20.04 16.41 -8.59
N LEU A 27 20.90 15.65 -9.27
CA LEU A 27 21.83 14.71 -8.64
C LEU A 27 22.80 15.41 -7.68
N ASP A 28 23.37 16.54 -8.10
CA ASP A 28 24.27 17.34 -7.26
C ASP A 28 23.57 17.83 -5.98
N ALA A 29 22.31 18.29 -6.08
CA ALA A 29 21.54 18.75 -4.93
C ALA A 29 21.31 17.63 -3.91
N LEU A 30 20.94 16.44 -4.38
CA LEU A 30 20.71 15.26 -3.52
C LEU A 30 22.03 14.76 -2.90
N HIS A 31 23.12 14.70 -3.65
CA HIS A 31 24.43 14.33 -3.10
C HIS A 31 24.92 15.34 -2.05
N ASN A 32 24.69 16.64 -2.24
CA ASN A 32 25.06 17.64 -1.25
C ASN A 32 24.27 17.48 0.05
N LEU A 33 22.96 17.20 -0.04
CA LEU A 33 22.16 16.86 1.14
C LEU A 33 22.72 15.64 1.87
N CYS A 34 23.06 14.57 1.14
CA CYS A 34 23.64 13.38 1.77
C CYS A 34 24.99 13.68 2.46
N LYS A 35 25.80 14.60 1.93
CA LYS A 35 27.06 15.04 2.57
C LYS A 35 26.82 15.83 3.86
N GLU A 36 25.71 16.55 3.98
CA GLU A 36 25.35 17.23 5.23
C GLU A 36 25.03 16.23 6.35
N ILE A 37 24.42 15.09 5.99
CA ILE A 37 24.07 14.01 6.93
C ILE A 37 25.29 13.11 7.21
N TYR A 38 26.10 12.83 6.19
CA TYR A 38 27.25 11.92 6.25
C TYR A 38 28.54 12.63 5.81
N PRO A 39 29.04 13.62 6.58
CA PRO A 39 30.20 14.43 6.17
C PRO A 39 31.48 13.60 6.00
N ASP A 40 31.63 12.54 6.79
CA ASP A 40 32.83 11.68 6.78
C ASP A 40 32.80 10.60 5.67
N GLN A 41 31.67 10.43 4.98
CA GLN A 41 31.46 9.40 3.96
C GLN A 41 31.28 10.02 2.56
N SER A 42 32.30 10.76 2.11
CA SER A 42 32.26 11.48 0.83
C SER A 42 32.14 10.60 -0.43
N ASN A 43 32.46 9.30 -0.32
CA ASN A 43 32.37 8.32 -1.40
C ASN A 43 31.71 7.01 -0.90
N PRO A 44 30.38 7.00 -0.66
CA PRO A 44 29.67 5.81 -0.19
C PRO A 44 29.68 4.72 -1.28
N LEU A 45 29.51 3.46 -0.87
CA LEU A 45 29.23 2.40 -1.84
C LEU A 45 27.96 2.76 -2.60
N THR A 46 28.02 2.77 -3.93
CA THR A 46 26.89 3.14 -4.77
C THR A 46 26.70 2.09 -5.86
N VAL A 47 25.52 1.49 -5.89
CA VAL A 47 25.12 0.63 -7.02
C VAL A 47 24.58 1.52 -8.13
N THR A 48 24.92 1.20 -9.37
CA THR A 48 24.46 1.91 -10.57
C THR A 48 23.79 0.93 -11.53
N ALA A 49 22.71 1.35 -12.16
CA ALA A 49 22.17 0.62 -13.30
C ALA A 49 23.24 0.51 -14.40
N VAL A 50 23.49 -0.71 -14.89
CA VAL A 50 24.51 -1.00 -15.92
C VAL A 50 24.13 -0.35 -17.24
N VAL A 51 22.87 -0.50 -17.64
CA VAL A 51 22.26 0.22 -18.76
C VAL A 51 21.26 1.20 -18.17
N LYS A 52 21.45 2.49 -18.47
CA LYS A 52 20.57 3.54 -17.95
C LYS A 52 19.16 3.41 -18.52
N TYR A 53 18.17 3.80 -17.72
CA TYR A 53 16.76 3.63 -18.08
C TYR A 53 16.40 4.37 -19.38
N TRP A 54 16.94 5.58 -19.60
CA TRP A 54 16.72 6.34 -20.86
C TRP A 54 17.40 5.73 -22.08
N LEU A 55 18.25 4.72 -21.89
CA LEU A 55 18.86 3.93 -22.97
C LEU A 55 18.15 2.58 -23.16
N GLY A 56 16.97 2.40 -22.56
CA GLY A 56 16.20 1.15 -22.63
C GLY A 56 16.63 0.09 -21.61
N GLY A 57 17.40 0.48 -20.58
CA GLY A 57 17.70 -0.40 -19.45
C GLY A 57 16.45 -0.75 -18.62
N PRO A 58 16.44 -1.87 -17.90
CA PRO A 58 15.26 -2.32 -17.16
C PRO A 58 15.07 -1.59 -15.82
N ASP A 59 16.10 -0.92 -15.31
CA ASP A 59 16.18 -0.43 -13.93
C ASP A 59 16.05 1.10 -13.88
N PRO A 60 14.96 1.65 -13.31
CA PRO A 60 14.69 3.09 -13.33
C PRO A 60 15.58 3.92 -12.39
N LEU A 61 16.10 3.34 -11.32
CA LEU A 61 17.00 4.07 -10.40
C LEU A 61 18.41 4.06 -10.99
N ASP A 62 18.93 5.25 -11.29
CA ASP A 62 20.27 5.42 -11.83
C ASP A 62 21.33 4.99 -10.83
N TYR A 63 21.12 5.37 -9.57
CA TYR A 63 22.03 5.14 -8.46
C TYR A 63 21.28 4.81 -7.17
N ILE A 64 21.91 3.99 -6.32
CA ILE A 64 21.48 3.73 -4.95
C ILE A 64 22.72 3.84 -4.08
N SER A 65 22.82 4.93 -3.31
CA SER A 65 23.93 5.19 -2.39
C SER A 65 23.67 4.53 -1.05
N MET A 66 24.70 3.91 -0.48
CA MET A 66 24.63 3.09 0.73
C MET A 66 25.57 3.66 1.79
N TYR A 67 25.00 4.21 2.85
CA TYR A 67 25.72 4.87 3.93
C TYR A 67 25.76 4.01 5.19
N GLU A 68 26.87 4.05 5.90
CA GLU A 68 26.96 3.55 7.27
C GLU A 68 26.31 4.57 8.22
N ASN A 69 25.43 4.13 9.09
CA ASN A 69 24.86 4.97 10.13
C ASN A 69 25.12 4.33 11.49
N SER A 70 25.83 5.04 12.37
CA SER A 70 26.17 4.54 13.71
C SER A 70 24.96 4.39 14.64
N GLY A 71 23.79 4.90 14.23
CA GLY A 71 22.59 4.93 15.07
C GLY A 71 22.68 6.00 16.15
N CYS A 72 21.89 5.83 17.20
CA CYS A 72 21.83 6.72 18.37
C CYS A 72 21.45 5.86 19.58
N PRO A 73 22.45 5.33 20.32
CA PRO A 73 22.21 4.47 21.47
C PRO A 73 21.33 5.10 22.56
N GLU A 74 21.39 6.42 22.72
CA GLU A 74 20.57 7.17 23.69
C GLU A 74 19.07 7.07 23.38
N LEU A 75 18.73 6.95 22.10
CA LEU A 75 17.36 6.77 21.61
C LEU A 75 17.04 5.29 21.30
N GLY A 76 17.94 4.37 21.62
CA GLY A 76 17.79 2.94 21.34
C GLY A 76 17.88 2.59 19.85
N ILE A 77 18.53 3.44 19.04
CA ILE A 77 18.60 3.26 17.58
C ILE A 77 19.89 2.47 17.24
N PRO A 78 19.77 1.28 16.64
CA PRO A 78 20.94 0.45 16.35
C PRO A 78 21.78 1.02 15.19
N PRO A 79 23.07 0.63 15.10
CA PRO A 79 23.84 0.80 13.88
C PRO A 79 23.13 0.14 12.69
N HIS A 80 23.09 0.81 11.55
CA HIS A 80 22.35 0.37 10.37
C HIS A 80 22.96 0.90 9.08
N TRP A 81 22.61 0.28 7.96
CA TRP A 81 22.85 0.79 6.63
C TRP A 81 21.68 1.66 6.19
N HIS A 82 21.98 2.82 5.61
CA HIS A 82 20.98 3.73 5.05
C HIS A 82 21.15 3.83 3.53
N TYR A 83 20.12 3.38 2.81
CA TYR A 83 20.07 3.36 1.35
C TYR A 83 19.25 4.55 0.87
N ILE A 84 19.73 5.25 -0.15
CA ILE A 84 19.06 6.40 -0.75
C ILE A 84 19.03 6.21 -2.27
N SER A 85 17.85 6.17 -2.87
CA SER A 85 17.71 6.09 -4.33
C SER A 85 17.91 7.43 -5.01
N LEU A 86 18.30 7.36 -6.28
CA LEU A 86 18.43 8.49 -7.19
C LEU A 86 17.90 8.05 -8.56
N GLY A 87 16.73 8.56 -8.96
CA GLY A 87 16.15 8.31 -10.28
C GLY A 87 14.63 8.49 -10.37
N LEU A 88 13.92 8.45 -9.24
CA LEU A 88 12.49 8.77 -9.19
C LEU A 88 12.26 10.28 -9.36
N SER A 89 13.19 11.10 -8.86
CA SER A 89 13.23 12.53 -9.12
C SER A 89 13.93 12.88 -10.45
N ASP A 90 13.72 14.09 -10.95
CA ASP A 90 14.45 14.58 -12.13
C ASP A 90 15.88 14.96 -11.76
N LEU A 91 16.81 14.03 -12.04
CA LEU A 91 18.24 14.20 -11.78
C LEU A 91 18.91 15.15 -12.78
N HIS A 92 18.42 15.20 -14.03
CA HIS A 92 19.14 15.76 -15.18
C HIS A 92 18.52 17.06 -15.72
N GLY A 93 17.20 17.25 -15.61
CA GLY A 93 16.52 18.49 -16.02
C GLY A 93 16.38 18.69 -17.53
N ASP A 94 16.75 17.71 -18.34
CA ASP A 94 16.86 17.84 -19.79
C ASP A 94 15.71 17.17 -20.57
N GLY A 95 14.80 16.49 -19.88
CA GLY A 95 13.66 15.81 -20.49
C GLY A 95 13.93 14.38 -20.93
N ARG A 96 15.09 13.78 -20.59
CA ARG A 96 15.44 12.42 -21.03
C ARG A 96 14.59 11.30 -20.41
N ILE A 97 14.06 11.53 -19.21
CA ILE A 97 13.17 10.61 -18.49
C ILE A 97 11.93 11.38 -18.03
N HIS A 98 12.16 12.38 -17.19
CA HIS A 98 11.09 13.15 -16.57
C HIS A 98 10.76 14.39 -17.41
N PRO A 99 9.48 14.72 -17.62
CA PRO A 99 9.10 15.99 -18.21
C PRO A 99 9.64 17.15 -17.38
N LYS A 100 10.13 18.21 -18.05
CA LYS A 100 10.72 19.36 -17.35
C LYS A 100 9.69 20.03 -16.44
N SER A 101 9.96 19.99 -15.15
CA SER A 101 9.23 20.69 -14.09
C SER A 101 9.89 22.04 -13.77
N GLY A 102 9.07 23.03 -13.38
CA GLY A 102 9.53 24.33 -12.92
C GLY A 102 9.58 24.42 -11.39
N PRO A 103 10.08 25.53 -10.83
CA PRO A 103 10.14 25.75 -9.38
C PRO A 103 8.77 25.61 -8.71
N GLY A 104 8.73 25.02 -7.50
CA GLY A 104 7.51 24.78 -6.72
C GLY A 104 6.60 23.66 -7.25
N ARG A 105 7.10 22.85 -8.19
CA ARG A 105 6.47 21.60 -8.64
C ARG A 105 7.32 20.40 -8.21
N PRO A 106 6.75 19.20 -8.10
CA PRO A 106 7.54 18.00 -7.85
C PRO A 106 8.60 17.81 -8.96
N SER A 107 9.83 17.46 -8.56
CA SER A 107 10.89 17.03 -9.47
C SER A 107 10.66 15.57 -9.85
N GLY A 108 10.40 15.27 -11.12
CA GLY A 108 10.02 13.91 -11.55
C GLY A 108 8.76 13.44 -10.81
N PHE A 109 8.84 12.29 -10.14
CA PHE A 109 7.77 11.81 -9.25
C PHE A 109 7.69 12.55 -7.90
N GLY A 110 8.63 13.46 -7.59
CA GLY A 110 8.59 14.32 -6.41
C GLY A 110 9.11 13.67 -5.12
N PHE A 111 9.66 12.47 -5.20
CA PHE A 111 10.27 11.80 -4.05
C PHE A 111 11.41 10.86 -4.46
N GLU A 112 12.24 10.50 -3.50
CA GLU A 112 13.16 9.37 -3.57
C GLU A 112 12.85 8.36 -2.45
N LEU A 113 13.18 7.09 -2.70
CA LEU A 113 13.06 6.03 -1.71
C LEU A 113 14.28 6.02 -0.80
N THR A 114 14.05 5.75 0.48
CA THR A 114 15.10 5.42 1.44
C THR A 114 14.82 4.08 2.11
N PHE A 115 15.86 3.44 2.65
CA PHE A 115 15.70 2.20 3.41
C PHE A 115 16.74 2.14 4.53
N ARG A 116 16.35 1.63 5.71
CA ARG A 116 17.25 1.47 6.85
C ARG A 116 17.27 0.01 7.27
N LEU A 117 18.43 -0.62 7.18
CA LEU A 117 18.64 -2.03 7.48
C LEU A 117 19.59 -2.19 8.67
N VAL A 118 19.19 -2.89 9.72
CA VAL A 118 20.09 -3.19 10.86
C VAL A 118 21.41 -3.75 10.35
N ARG A 119 22.53 -3.19 10.83
CA ARG A 119 23.88 -3.66 10.49
C ARG A 119 24.25 -4.82 11.40
N GLU A 120 24.61 -5.95 10.80
CA GLU A 120 25.07 -7.10 11.58
C GLU A 120 26.49 -6.91 12.13
N ARG A 121 26.82 -7.53 13.26
CA ARG A 121 28.10 -7.32 13.99
C ARG A 121 29.36 -7.56 13.16
N ASN A 122 29.30 -8.42 12.15
CA ASN A 122 30.45 -8.79 11.31
C ASN A 122 30.36 -8.18 9.90
N GLU A 123 29.38 -7.33 9.64
CA GLU A 123 29.13 -6.75 8.33
C GLU A 123 29.92 -5.46 8.16
N MET A 124 30.93 -5.50 7.28
CA MET A 124 31.82 -4.38 7.01
C MET A 124 31.38 -3.53 5.81
N THR A 125 30.51 -4.08 4.97
CA THR A 125 30.01 -3.44 3.75
C THR A 125 28.51 -3.64 3.67
N PRO A 126 27.73 -2.65 3.21
CA PRO A 126 26.29 -2.80 3.09
C PRO A 126 25.93 -3.91 2.10
N PRO A 127 24.94 -4.77 2.42
CA PRO A 127 24.47 -5.77 1.48
C PRO A 127 23.74 -5.08 0.33
N THR A 128 23.82 -5.65 -0.86
CA THR A 128 23.27 -5.03 -2.08
C THR A 128 21.85 -5.45 -2.42
N TRP A 129 21.30 -6.48 -1.77
CA TRP A 129 19.93 -6.95 -2.03
C TRP A 129 18.85 -5.86 -1.88
N PRO A 130 18.95 -4.84 -0.99
CA PRO A 130 17.93 -3.80 -0.90
C PRO A 130 17.82 -2.98 -2.19
N ALA A 131 18.90 -2.90 -2.98
CA ALA A 131 18.85 -2.28 -4.30
C ALA A 131 17.80 -2.94 -5.20
N ASN A 132 17.65 -4.27 -5.13
CA ASN A 132 16.66 -5.00 -5.92
C ASN A 132 15.22 -4.64 -5.49
N VAL A 133 14.96 -4.53 -4.19
CA VAL A 133 13.64 -4.10 -3.67
C VAL A 133 13.32 -2.68 -4.13
N MET A 134 14.27 -1.75 -3.99
CA MET A 134 14.09 -0.36 -4.41
C MET A 134 13.86 -0.23 -5.91
N GLN A 135 14.59 -0.99 -6.74
CA GLN A 135 14.37 -1.01 -8.20
C GLN A 135 12.99 -1.54 -8.58
N GLN A 136 12.50 -2.59 -7.91
CA GLN A 136 11.17 -3.13 -8.17
C GLN A 136 10.06 -2.14 -7.78
N LEU A 137 10.18 -1.46 -6.63
CA LEU A 137 9.26 -0.40 -6.24
C LEU A 137 9.30 0.77 -7.24
N ALA A 138 10.49 1.16 -7.71
CA ALA A 138 10.60 2.18 -8.75
C ALA A 138 9.94 1.74 -10.06
N LYS A 139 10.12 0.49 -10.51
CA LYS A 139 9.42 -0.07 -11.68
C LYS A 139 7.91 0.01 -11.54
N TYR A 140 7.37 -0.30 -10.35
CA TYR A 140 5.94 -0.13 -10.08
C TYR A 140 5.49 1.33 -10.29
N VAL A 141 6.22 2.30 -9.74
CA VAL A 141 5.90 3.74 -9.87
C VAL A 141 5.95 4.17 -11.33
N PHE A 142 6.99 3.79 -12.07
CA PHE A 142 7.14 4.14 -13.49
C PHE A 142 6.04 3.49 -14.36
N ASN A 143 5.66 2.25 -14.09
CA ASN A 143 4.67 1.52 -14.89
C ASN A 143 3.22 1.96 -14.59
N SER A 144 2.91 2.30 -13.35
CA SER A 144 1.55 2.62 -12.92
C SER A 144 1.26 4.11 -12.87
N GLY A 145 2.29 4.95 -12.72
CA GLY A 145 2.15 6.38 -12.40
C GLY A 145 1.70 6.66 -10.97
N ASN A 146 1.50 5.63 -10.13
CA ASN A 146 1.08 5.79 -8.75
C ASN A 146 2.29 6.09 -7.87
N MET A 147 2.26 7.23 -7.20
CA MET A 147 3.28 7.62 -6.23
C MET A 147 3.10 6.85 -4.92
N LEU A 148 4.21 6.57 -4.24
CA LEU A 148 4.22 5.97 -2.90
C LEU A 148 4.35 7.09 -1.88
N LEU A 149 3.42 7.17 -0.94
CA LEU A 149 3.36 8.22 0.08
C LEU A 149 3.49 7.63 1.50
N PRO A 150 3.93 8.41 2.49
CA PRO A 150 3.95 7.96 3.88
C PRO A 150 2.56 7.53 4.36
N GLY A 151 2.47 6.30 4.89
CA GLY A 151 1.21 5.64 5.28
C GLY A 151 0.71 4.64 4.24
N ASP A 152 1.26 4.63 3.03
CA ASP A 152 0.97 3.59 2.05
C ASP A 152 1.62 2.26 2.46
N HIS A 153 1.15 1.19 1.83
CA HIS A 153 1.63 -0.16 2.04
C HIS A 153 1.81 -0.87 0.71
N VAL A 154 2.74 -1.82 0.68
CA VAL A 154 2.98 -2.70 -0.46
C VAL A 154 2.98 -4.13 0.03
N SER A 155 2.02 -4.90 -0.46
CA SER A 155 1.97 -6.34 -0.23
C SER A 155 3.04 -7.01 -1.07
N TRP A 156 4.08 -7.53 -0.43
CA TRP A 156 5.27 -8.08 -1.08
C TRP A 156 5.29 -9.61 -1.09
N HIS A 157 4.66 -10.25 -0.10
CA HIS A 157 4.42 -11.69 -0.03
C HIS A 157 5.65 -12.61 -0.07
N ALA A 158 6.85 -12.06 0.16
CA ALA A 158 8.11 -12.79 0.20
C ALA A 158 9.10 -12.12 1.16
N PRO A 159 10.06 -12.83 1.76
CA PRO A 159 11.11 -12.19 2.55
C PRO A 159 11.88 -11.17 1.70
N LEU A 160 12.03 -9.93 2.19
CA LEU A 160 12.62 -8.84 1.39
C LEU A 160 14.05 -9.14 0.91
N ASP A 161 14.78 -9.93 1.70
CA ASP A 161 16.16 -10.37 1.45
C ASP A 161 16.24 -11.69 0.66
N ASN A 162 15.11 -12.23 0.20
CA ASN A 162 14.96 -13.58 -0.36
C ASN A 162 15.41 -14.70 0.61
N GLY A 163 15.47 -14.42 1.90
CA GLY A 163 15.75 -15.39 2.95
C GLY A 163 14.49 -16.18 3.34
N ASN A 164 14.38 -16.48 4.64
CA ASN A 164 13.24 -17.20 5.24
C ASN A 164 12.67 -16.48 6.48
N GLY A 165 12.94 -15.17 6.60
CA GLY A 165 12.45 -14.34 7.71
C GLY A 165 10.97 -13.99 7.62
N ARG A 166 10.42 -13.39 8.69
CA ARG A 166 8.99 -12.98 8.75
C ARG A 166 8.73 -11.59 8.15
N ILE A 167 9.78 -10.83 7.84
CA ILE A 167 9.67 -9.51 7.23
C ILE A 167 9.39 -9.68 5.73
N THR A 168 8.10 -9.71 5.41
CA THR A 168 7.59 -10.12 4.10
C THR A 168 6.71 -9.08 3.43
N GLN A 169 6.52 -7.93 4.07
CA GLN A 169 5.63 -6.85 3.64
C GLN A 169 6.31 -5.50 3.85
N ILE A 170 5.75 -4.44 3.24
CA ILE A 170 6.33 -3.10 3.30
C ILE A 170 5.27 -2.07 3.72
N LEU A 171 5.64 -1.18 4.63
CA LEU A 171 4.98 0.11 4.85
C LEU A 171 5.88 1.25 4.40
N MET A 172 5.25 2.36 4.02
CA MET A 172 5.92 3.60 3.65
C MET A 172 5.92 4.57 4.84
N GLY A 173 7.11 4.96 5.29
CA GLY A 173 7.34 5.93 6.35
C GLY A 173 7.92 7.23 5.82
N LYS A 174 8.00 8.23 6.70
CA LYS A 174 8.86 9.40 6.46
C LYS A 174 10.28 9.07 6.88
N ASP A 175 11.27 9.48 6.10
CA ASP A 175 12.65 9.41 6.57
C ASP A 175 12.83 10.31 7.81
N PRO A 176 13.41 9.79 8.91
CA PRO A 176 13.52 10.52 10.18
C PRO A 176 14.68 11.52 10.22
N GLN A 177 15.64 11.44 9.29
CA GLN A 177 16.84 12.29 9.28
C GLN A 177 16.88 13.24 8.09
N LEU A 178 16.36 12.83 6.94
CA LEU A 178 16.26 13.69 5.77
C LEU A 178 15.12 14.72 5.99
N PRO A 179 15.27 15.96 5.46
CA PRO A 179 14.23 16.97 5.54
C PRO A 179 12.95 16.49 4.85
N THR A 180 11.79 17.01 5.28
CA THR A 180 10.49 16.63 4.69
C THR A 180 10.45 16.88 3.19
N SER A 181 11.11 17.95 2.73
CA SER A 181 11.37 18.19 1.31
C SER A 181 12.59 19.08 1.15
N ILE A 182 13.32 18.89 0.04
CA ILE A 182 14.31 19.83 -0.47
C ILE A 182 13.86 20.42 -1.80
N SER A 183 14.31 21.63 -2.09
CA SER A 183 14.16 22.22 -3.42
C SER A 183 15.41 21.98 -4.25
N THR A 184 15.23 21.40 -5.43
CA THR A 184 16.28 21.23 -6.42
C THR A 184 16.04 22.17 -7.61
N PRO A 185 17.03 22.39 -8.49
CA PRO A 185 16.81 23.15 -9.73
C PRO A 185 15.73 22.59 -10.65
N HIS A 186 15.26 21.35 -10.42
CA HIS A 186 14.26 20.65 -11.24
C HIS A 186 12.93 20.45 -10.49
N GLY A 187 12.78 21.02 -9.30
CA GLY A 187 11.58 20.90 -8.49
C GLY A 187 11.86 20.32 -7.09
N ASP A 188 10.79 20.11 -6.34
CA ASP A 188 10.87 19.67 -4.95
C ASP A 188 10.94 18.14 -4.87
N VAL A 189 11.76 17.65 -3.94
CA VAL A 189 11.96 16.21 -3.67
C VAL A 189 11.70 15.94 -2.20
N SER A 190 10.89 14.93 -1.91
CA SER A 190 10.68 14.38 -0.56
C SER A 190 11.32 12.99 -0.41
N PHE A 191 11.35 12.43 0.80
CA PHE A 191 11.98 11.14 1.07
C PHE A 191 11.01 10.18 1.75
N VAL A 192 10.79 9.04 1.11
CA VAL A 192 9.84 8.01 1.56
C VAL A 192 10.63 6.77 1.97
N GLN A 193 10.63 6.48 3.26
CA GLN A 193 11.36 5.36 3.82
C GLN A 193 10.57 4.06 3.70
N ILE A 194 11.16 3.05 3.09
CA ILE A 194 10.70 1.67 3.09
C ILE A 194 10.87 1.12 4.52
N VAL A 195 9.82 0.54 5.07
CA VAL A 195 9.82 -0.11 6.39
C VAL A 195 9.36 -1.55 6.22
N GLY A 196 10.26 -2.51 6.46
CA GLY A 196 9.92 -3.93 6.40
C GLY A 196 9.09 -4.34 7.61
N VAL A 197 7.92 -4.93 7.35
CA VAL A 197 6.95 -5.36 8.36
C VAL A 197 6.53 -6.82 8.17
N THR A 198 5.92 -7.41 9.20
CA THR A 198 5.32 -8.74 9.12
C THR A 198 3.95 -8.69 8.43
N SER A 199 3.41 -9.85 8.06
CA SER A 199 2.06 -9.96 7.49
C SER A 199 0.97 -9.45 8.43
N GLU A 200 1.10 -9.71 9.73
CA GLU A 200 0.15 -9.27 10.75
C GLU A 200 0.16 -7.75 10.90
N GLU A 201 1.33 -7.13 10.79
CA GLU A 201 1.47 -5.67 10.81
C GLU A 201 0.88 -5.05 9.56
N LEU A 202 1.13 -5.61 8.37
CA LEU A 202 0.47 -5.14 7.16
C LEU A 202 -1.06 -5.22 7.29
N GLN A 203 -1.58 -6.34 7.81
CA GLN A 203 -3.01 -6.51 8.05
C GLN A 203 -3.55 -5.45 9.02
N ALA A 204 -2.83 -5.16 10.10
CA ALA A 204 -3.20 -4.10 11.05
C ALA A 204 -3.25 -2.71 10.39
N ALA A 205 -2.31 -2.39 9.50
CA ALA A 205 -2.33 -1.13 8.73
C ALA A 205 -3.53 -1.05 7.78
N GLN A 206 -3.87 -2.17 7.13
CA GLN A 206 -5.03 -2.26 6.24
C GLN A 206 -6.34 -2.13 7.02
N HIS A 207 -6.45 -2.74 8.19
CA HIS A 207 -7.63 -2.67 9.06
C HIS A 207 -7.80 -1.29 9.71
N TRP A 208 -6.73 -0.59 10.07
CA TRP A 208 -6.79 0.75 10.64
C TRP A 208 -6.43 1.81 9.60
N ASN A 209 -5.20 2.30 9.63
CA ASN A 209 -4.56 3.08 8.59
C ASN A 209 -3.03 2.97 8.73
N GLY A 210 -2.30 3.03 7.62
CA GLY A 210 -0.86 2.81 7.64
C GLY A 210 -0.08 3.88 8.39
N LEU A 211 -0.52 5.15 8.38
CA LEU A 211 0.16 6.21 9.12
C LEU A 211 0.10 6.01 10.64
N GLY A 212 -1.07 5.61 11.14
CA GLY A 212 -1.31 5.24 12.52
C GLY A 212 -0.40 4.09 12.95
N LEU A 213 -0.34 3.02 12.14
CA LEU A 213 0.56 1.90 12.44
C LEU A 213 2.03 2.31 12.40
N VAL A 214 2.46 3.06 11.38
CA VAL A 214 3.84 3.59 11.30
C VAL A 214 4.20 4.41 12.55
N ASN A 215 3.27 5.19 13.08
CA ASN A 215 3.50 5.93 14.33
C ASN A 215 3.62 5.01 15.56
N LEU A 216 2.87 3.90 15.61
CA LEU A 216 3.05 2.89 16.66
C LEU A 216 4.40 2.15 16.52
N LEU A 217 4.83 1.84 15.29
CA LEU A 217 6.14 1.23 15.02
C LEU A 217 7.30 2.11 15.52
N LYS A 218 7.17 3.44 15.45
CA LYS A 218 8.20 4.37 15.97
C LYS A 218 8.43 4.23 17.47
N SER A 219 7.42 3.81 18.22
CA SER A 219 7.52 3.59 19.67
C SER A 219 7.75 2.12 20.04
N SER A 220 7.80 1.21 19.06
CA SER A 220 8.04 -0.20 19.31
C SER A 220 9.53 -0.49 19.49
N ARG A 221 9.84 -1.54 20.26
CA ARG A 221 11.23 -1.99 20.44
C ARG A 221 11.82 -2.59 19.15
N GLY A 222 11.00 -3.18 18.29
CA GLY A 222 11.44 -3.89 17.09
C GLY A 222 11.82 -2.98 15.92
N CYS A 223 11.28 -1.76 15.84
CA CYS A 223 11.55 -0.81 14.75
C CYS A 223 12.19 0.50 15.25
N GLY A 224 11.74 1.00 16.40
CA GLY A 224 12.26 2.21 17.03
C GLY A 224 11.95 3.50 16.26
N PRO A 225 12.39 4.66 16.79
CA PRO A 225 11.97 5.98 16.28
C PRO A 225 12.44 6.28 14.86
N TRP A 226 13.47 5.58 14.37
CA TRP A 226 13.95 5.70 12.99
C TRP A 226 13.44 4.59 12.06
N LEU A 227 12.52 3.74 12.53
CA LEU A 227 11.89 2.68 11.73
C LEU A 227 12.93 1.80 11.01
N VAL A 228 13.97 1.41 11.73
CA VAL A 228 15.03 0.56 11.19
C VAL A 228 14.47 -0.85 11.01
N THR A 229 14.65 -1.41 9.83
CA THR A 229 14.19 -2.77 9.50
C THR A 229 15.23 -3.78 9.98
N ASP A 230 14.80 -4.69 10.85
CA ASP A 230 15.56 -5.86 11.26
C ASP A 230 14.98 -7.11 10.59
N MET A 231 15.72 -7.68 9.62
CA MET A 231 15.30 -8.88 8.90
C MET A 231 15.27 -10.13 9.79
N ARG A 232 15.92 -10.11 10.95
CA ARG A 232 15.93 -11.21 11.93
C ARG A 232 14.77 -11.15 12.91
N ARG A 233 13.90 -10.14 12.81
CA ARG A 233 12.76 -9.99 13.70
C ARG A 233 11.76 -11.13 13.50
N MET A 234 11.48 -11.84 14.59
CA MET A 234 10.66 -13.07 14.60
C MET A 234 9.23 -12.85 15.09
N TYR A 235 8.90 -11.67 15.61
CA TYR A 235 7.59 -11.34 16.15
C TYR A 235 7.11 -9.99 15.60
N SER A 236 5.81 -9.89 15.39
CA SER A 236 5.15 -8.61 15.14
C SER A 236 5.19 -7.74 16.40
N VAL A 237 5.04 -6.42 16.23
CA VAL A 237 4.98 -5.49 17.37
C VAL A 237 3.80 -5.77 18.30
N MET A 238 2.72 -6.36 17.81
CA MET A 238 1.55 -6.74 18.62
C MET A 238 1.81 -8.00 19.44
N GLU A 239 2.62 -8.93 18.93
CA GLU A 239 3.08 -10.11 19.68
C GLU A 239 4.07 -9.70 20.79
N ASP A 240 4.97 -8.75 20.49
CA ASP A 240 5.95 -8.23 21.45
C ASP A 240 5.32 -7.34 22.54
N ASP A 241 4.35 -6.50 22.17
CA ASP A 241 3.62 -5.61 23.07
C ASP A 241 2.11 -5.66 22.76
N PRO A 242 1.33 -6.49 23.50
CA PRO A 242 -0.11 -6.59 23.31
C PRO A 242 -0.87 -5.27 23.46
N SER A 243 -0.33 -4.26 24.16
CA SER A 243 -0.98 -2.93 24.27
C SER A 243 -1.08 -2.21 22.92
N ILE A 244 -0.26 -2.59 21.94
CA ILE A 244 -0.33 -2.05 20.57
C ILE A 244 -1.63 -2.46 19.90
N ALA A 245 -2.12 -3.70 20.11
CA ALA A 245 -3.40 -4.13 19.58
C ALA A 245 -4.56 -3.29 20.14
N GLU A 246 -4.53 -2.95 21.43
CA GLU A 246 -5.52 -2.06 22.06
C GLU A 246 -5.47 -0.64 21.49
N LYS A 247 -4.27 -0.12 21.21
CA LYS A 247 -4.07 1.19 20.57
C LYS A 247 -4.60 1.21 19.13
N ILE A 248 -4.37 0.14 18.37
CA ILE A 248 -4.94 -0.03 17.01
C ILE A 248 -6.47 -0.02 17.09
N GLN A 249 -7.05 -0.81 17.99
CA GLN A 249 -8.50 -0.87 18.17
C GLN A 249 -9.07 0.51 18.55
N THR A 250 -8.47 1.19 19.52
CA THR A 250 -8.85 2.56 19.91
C THR A 250 -8.72 3.54 18.75
N GLY A 251 -7.68 3.40 17.93
CA GLY A 251 -7.46 4.17 16.71
C GLY A 251 -8.57 3.97 15.68
N ILE A 252 -8.97 2.72 15.42
CA ILE A 252 -10.09 2.38 14.52
C ILE A 252 -11.38 3.02 15.01
N GLU A 253 -11.64 2.99 16.32
CA GLU A 253 -12.87 3.55 16.89
C GLU A 253 -12.92 5.08 16.79
N LYS A 254 -11.77 5.74 16.81
CA LYS A 254 -11.67 7.20 16.76
C LYS A 254 -11.59 7.74 15.33
N GLU A 255 -10.86 7.06 14.46
CA GLU A 255 -10.46 7.56 13.13
C GLU A 255 -11.11 6.79 11.98
N GLY A 256 -11.68 5.63 12.28
CA GLY A 256 -12.22 4.69 11.30
C GLY A 256 -11.13 3.84 10.65
N SER A 257 -11.57 3.05 9.67
CA SER A 257 -10.77 2.12 8.90
C SER A 257 -10.63 2.57 7.44
N ASN A 258 -9.44 2.34 6.87
CA ASN A 258 -9.17 2.50 5.44
C ASN A 258 -9.60 1.29 4.61
N LEU A 259 -9.94 0.14 5.22
CA LEU A 259 -10.39 -1.04 4.50
C LEU A 259 -11.79 -0.80 3.92
N SER A 260 -11.89 -0.59 2.60
CA SER A 260 -13.17 -0.35 1.93
C SER A 260 -13.96 -1.63 1.62
N GLY A 261 -13.31 -2.79 1.67
CA GLY A 261 -13.95 -4.06 1.40
C GLY A 261 -12.97 -5.22 1.31
N VAL A 262 -13.52 -6.43 1.21
CA VAL A 262 -12.78 -7.71 1.14
C VAL A 262 -13.44 -8.67 0.14
N SER A 263 -12.66 -9.61 -0.36
CA SER A 263 -13.18 -10.82 -1.00
C SER A 263 -13.47 -11.87 0.08
N ALA A 264 -14.65 -12.47 0.08
CA ALA A 264 -15.17 -13.28 1.18
C ALA A 264 -16.19 -14.32 0.69
N LYS A 265 -16.42 -15.39 1.47
CA LYS A 265 -17.58 -16.27 1.27
C LYS A 265 -18.80 -15.72 1.99
N TRP A 266 -19.86 -15.45 1.23
CA TRP A 266 -21.16 -15.08 1.75
C TRP A 266 -22.25 -15.50 0.77
N VAL A 267 -23.47 -15.66 1.27
CA VAL A 267 -24.66 -16.00 0.48
C VAL A 267 -25.87 -15.23 0.98
N GLN A 268 -26.69 -14.71 0.06
CA GLN A 268 -28.02 -14.20 0.37
C GLN A 268 -29.02 -15.37 0.37
N VAL A 269 -29.75 -15.57 1.47
CA VAL A 269 -30.81 -16.57 1.54
C VAL A 269 -32.10 -15.95 1.00
N ASN A 270 -32.56 -16.40 -0.17
CA ASN A 270 -33.88 -16.04 -0.68
C ASN A 270 -34.93 -16.98 -0.09
N ASN A 271 -36.02 -16.42 0.43
CA ASN A 271 -37.17 -17.18 0.96
C ASN A 271 -38.07 -17.81 -0.12
N ASP A 272 -37.62 -17.84 -1.39
CA ASP A 272 -38.34 -18.52 -2.46
C ASP A 272 -37.95 -20.00 -2.48
N LYS A 273 -38.95 -20.88 -2.31
CA LYS A 273 -38.87 -22.36 -2.31
C LYS A 273 -38.41 -22.98 -3.65
N SER A 274 -37.40 -22.43 -4.32
CA SER A 274 -36.97 -22.86 -5.66
C SER A 274 -35.51 -23.30 -5.78
N THR A 275 -34.71 -23.22 -4.71
CA THR A 275 -33.26 -23.48 -4.77
C THR A 275 -32.80 -24.93 -4.57
N GLU A 276 -33.70 -25.92 -4.51
CA GLU A 276 -33.29 -27.34 -4.44
C GLU A 276 -32.71 -27.92 -5.76
N LYS A 277 -32.65 -27.17 -6.86
CA LYS A 277 -32.22 -27.71 -8.17
C LYS A 277 -30.76 -27.46 -8.58
N TYR A 278 -29.96 -26.77 -7.77
CA TYR A 278 -28.57 -26.44 -8.15
C TYR A 278 -27.50 -27.31 -7.48
N ARG A 279 -27.86 -28.49 -6.94
CA ARG A 279 -26.91 -29.39 -6.28
C ARG A 279 -26.31 -30.49 -7.15
N GLU A 280 -26.67 -30.56 -8.44
CA GLU A 280 -26.14 -31.58 -9.34
C GLU A 280 -25.75 -30.98 -10.69
N THR A 281 -24.54 -30.43 -10.80
CA THR A 281 -23.61 -30.67 -11.92
C THR A 281 -22.38 -29.77 -11.75
N ARG A 282 -21.28 -30.33 -11.28
CA ARG A 282 -19.95 -29.78 -11.55
C ARG A 282 -19.05 -30.94 -11.93
N ASN A 283 -18.91 -31.13 -13.24
CA ASN A 283 -17.78 -31.86 -13.80
C ASN A 283 -16.59 -30.90 -13.85
N GLU A 284 -15.43 -31.46 -13.53
CA GLU A 284 -14.11 -30.85 -13.48
C GLU A 284 -13.72 -30.20 -14.81
N SER A 285 -13.13 -29.01 -14.73
CA SER A 285 -12.06 -28.57 -15.64
C SER A 285 -11.31 -27.42 -14.96
N ASP A 286 -10.02 -27.63 -14.79
CA ASP A 286 -9.02 -26.72 -14.24
C ASP A 286 -8.73 -25.60 -15.24
N GLU A 287 -8.73 -24.35 -14.80
CA GLU A 287 -8.01 -23.24 -15.46
C GLU A 287 -7.38 -22.32 -14.40
N GLU A 288 -6.19 -21.84 -14.76
CA GLU A 288 -5.11 -21.31 -13.92
C GLU A 288 -5.36 -19.88 -13.42
N ASP A 289 -4.80 -19.55 -12.25
CA ASP A 289 -4.88 -18.25 -11.57
C ASP A 289 -4.14 -17.13 -12.34
N GLU A 290 -4.86 -16.06 -12.73
CA GLU A 290 -4.24 -14.78 -13.13
C GLU A 290 -4.17 -13.79 -11.96
N ASP A 291 -2.98 -13.18 -11.81
CA ASP A 291 -2.58 -12.22 -10.80
C ASP A 291 -3.49 -10.98 -10.69
N ILE A 292 -4.04 -10.74 -9.50
CA ILE A 292 -4.85 -9.56 -9.17
C ILE A 292 -3.94 -8.39 -8.77
N LYS A 293 -3.90 -7.34 -9.59
CA LYS A 293 -3.20 -6.07 -9.29
C LYS A 293 -3.90 -5.27 -8.16
N PRO A 294 -3.14 -4.57 -7.29
CA PRO A 294 -3.72 -3.76 -6.23
C PRO A 294 -4.25 -2.43 -6.79
N ILE A 295 -5.53 -2.12 -6.50
CA ILE A 295 -6.19 -0.86 -6.83
C ILE A 295 -6.47 -0.09 -5.54
N ILE A 296 -5.93 1.13 -5.44
CA ILE A 296 -6.30 2.11 -4.41
C ILE A 296 -7.61 2.78 -4.85
N LYS A 297 -8.73 2.56 -4.13
CA LYS A 297 -10.05 3.11 -4.50
C LYS A 297 -10.40 4.36 -3.70
N SER A 298 -10.82 5.39 -4.45
CA SER A 298 -11.49 6.62 -3.98
C SER A 298 -12.86 6.32 -3.36
N GLU A 299 -13.34 7.19 -2.46
CA GLU A 299 -14.61 7.08 -1.73
C GLU A 299 -15.89 7.18 -2.59
N ARG A 300 -15.76 7.41 -3.90
CA ARG A 300 -16.89 7.34 -4.84
C ARG A 300 -17.18 5.88 -5.20
N LEU A 301 -18.44 5.46 -5.02
CA LEU A 301 -18.94 4.19 -5.54
C LEU A 301 -19.00 4.26 -7.07
N SER A 302 -17.92 3.83 -7.73
CA SER A 302 -17.91 3.59 -9.18
C SER A 302 -18.36 2.15 -9.44
N PRO A 303 -19.23 1.90 -10.44
CA PRO A 303 -19.44 0.55 -10.96
C PRO A 303 -18.10 -0.06 -11.36
N CYS A 304 -17.92 -1.36 -11.09
CA CYS A 304 -16.70 -2.11 -11.40
C CYS A 304 -16.16 -1.77 -12.80
N GLU A 305 -14.86 -1.49 -12.91
CA GLU A 305 -14.20 -1.26 -14.20
C GLU A 305 -14.32 -2.53 -15.07
N GLN A 306 -15.20 -2.40 -16.08
CA GLN A 306 -15.32 -3.09 -17.36
C GLN A 306 -14.83 -4.56 -17.49
N ASP A 307 -15.79 -5.48 -17.47
CA ASP A 307 -15.90 -6.52 -18.49
C ASP A 307 -17.06 -6.14 -19.43
N THR A 308 -16.73 -5.71 -20.64
CA THR A 308 -17.70 -5.26 -21.65
C THR A 308 -18.22 -6.45 -22.43
N ASN A 309 -19.14 -7.25 -21.87
CA ASN A 309 -20.00 -8.19 -22.62
C ASN A 309 -21.12 -8.82 -21.76
N LEU A 310 -21.99 -8.02 -21.14
CA LEU A 310 -23.23 -8.53 -20.51
C LEU A 310 -24.47 -7.77 -21.04
N PRO A 311 -25.59 -8.45 -21.35
CA PRO A 311 -26.73 -7.81 -22.00
C PRO A 311 -27.39 -6.76 -21.10
N ASN A 312 -27.64 -5.59 -21.70
CA ASN A 312 -28.46 -4.50 -21.19
C ASN A 312 -29.86 -4.97 -20.80
N GLU A 313 -30.10 -5.22 -19.51
CA GLU A 313 -31.21 -4.69 -18.71
C GLU A 313 -30.83 -4.91 -17.23
N SER A 314 -30.19 -3.92 -16.58
CA SER A 314 -29.87 -4.02 -15.16
C SER A 314 -31.15 -3.85 -14.33
N PHE A 315 -31.92 -4.92 -14.16
CA PHE A 315 -33.11 -4.92 -13.32
C PHE A 315 -32.74 -4.49 -11.89
N ILE A 316 -33.26 -3.35 -11.47
CA ILE A 316 -33.18 -2.88 -10.09
C ILE A 316 -34.31 -3.53 -9.29
N LYS A 317 -33.97 -4.31 -8.28
CA LYS A 317 -34.92 -4.99 -7.39
C LYS A 317 -34.80 -4.45 -5.97
N VAL A 318 -35.90 -3.94 -5.42
CA VAL A 318 -36.00 -3.58 -4.00
C VAL A 318 -36.40 -4.82 -3.20
N LEU A 319 -35.69 -5.13 -2.13
CA LEU A 319 -36.01 -6.27 -1.27
C LEU A 319 -36.84 -5.82 -0.05
N PRO A 320 -37.93 -6.52 0.29
CA PRO A 320 -38.75 -6.17 1.45
C PRO A 320 -38.09 -6.55 2.79
N GLY A 321 -37.05 -7.37 2.76
CA GLY A 321 -36.26 -7.85 3.90
C GLY A 321 -35.04 -8.61 3.39
N LEU A 322 -34.09 -8.89 4.28
CA LEU A 322 -32.79 -9.42 3.90
C LEU A 322 -32.27 -10.42 4.93
N HIS A 323 -31.77 -11.57 4.46
CA HIS A 323 -31.03 -12.54 5.27
C HIS A 323 -29.69 -12.81 4.61
N LEU A 324 -28.61 -12.42 5.29
CA LEU A 324 -27.23 -12.64 4.87
C LEU A 324 -26.59 -13.76 5.69
N THR A 325 -25.86 -14.64 5.02
CA THR A 325 -25.05 -15.67 5.66
C THR A 325 -23.58 -15.46 5.31
N PHE A 326 -22.71 -15.38 6.31
CA PHE A 326 -21.26 -15.24 6.18
C PHE A 326 -20.57 -16.48 6.75
N ASN A 327 -19.45 -16.89 6.16
CA ASN A 327 -18.54 -17.80 6.85
C ASN A 327 -17.88 -17.09 8.05
N LEU A 328 -17.18 -17.85 8.90
CA LEU A 328 -16.54 -17.31 10.10
C LEU A 328 -15.51 -16.20 9.76
N GLU A 329 -14.72 -16.41 8.71
CA GLU A 329 -13.70 -15.44 8.28
C GLU A 329 -14.33 -14.09 7.90
N ALA A 330 -15.32 -14.08 7.01
CA ALA A 330 -16.01 -12.86 6.61
C ALA A 330 -16.84 -12.27 7.76
N GLY A 331 -17.46 -13.12 8.58
CA GLY A 331 -18.22 -12.73 9.76
C GLY A 331 -17.36 -12.00 10.78
N SER A 332 -16.09 -12.40 10.94
CA SER A 332 -15.13 -11.74 11.85
C SER A 332 -14.80 -10.29 11.48
N LEU A 333 -15.08 -9.88 10.23
CA LEU A 333 -14.87 -8.52 9.73
C LEU A 333 -16.11 -7.62 9.88
N LEU A 334 -17.26 -8.18 10.29
CA LEU A 334 -18.46 -7.38 10.53
C LEU A 334 -18.28 -6.28 11.59
N PRO A 335 -17.56 -6.50 12.73
CA PRO A 335 -17.24 -5.42 13.67
C PRO A 335 -16.50 -4.26 13.00
N LEU A 336 -15.51 -4.56 12.14
CA LEU A 336 -14.74 -3.55 11.42
C LEU A 336 -15.61 -2.82 10.38
N ALA A 337 -16.42 -3.56 9.62
CA ALA A 337 -17.33 -3.02 8.63
C ALA A 337 -18.35 -2.05 9.25
N ILE A 338 -18.87 -2.36 10.45
CA ILE A 338 -19.81 -1.48 11.13
C ILE A 338 -19.08 -0.35 11.86
N LYS A 339 -18.24 -0.68 12.84
CA LYS A 339 -17.65 0.30 13.77
C LYS A 339 -16.57 1.14 13.10
N GLY A 340 -15.73 0.54 12.25
CA GLY A 340 -14.64 1.25 11.57
C GLY A 340 -15.05 1.97 10.29
N ARG A 341 -16.22 1.66 9.71
CA ARG A 341 -16.61 2.20 8.39
C ARG A 341 -17.98 2.86 8.40
N VAL A 342 -19.05 2.08 8.59
CA VAL A 342 -20.42 2.61 8.52
C VAL A 342 -20.65 3.71 9.56
N MET A 343 -20.21 3.51 10.80
CA MET A 343 -20.32 4.52 11.86
C MET A 343 -19.46 5.77 11.61
N HIS A 344 -18.49 5.71 10.70
CA HIS A 344 -17.69 6.86 10.24
C HIS A 344 -18.25 7.50 8.96
N GLY A 345 -19.48 7.15 8.57
CA GLY A 345 -20.12 7.71 7.37
C GLY A 345 -19.58 7.15 6.05
N ARG A 346 -18.92 5.98 6.09
CA ARG A 346 -18.29 5.32 4.94
C ARG A 346 -19.07 4.06 4.53
N HIS A 347 -18.63 3.39 3.47
CA HIS A 347 -19.17 2.11 3.02
C HIS A 347 -18.21 0.95 3.27
N PHE A 348 -18.71 -0.28 3.26
CA PHE A 348 -17.88 -1.49 3.27
C PHE A 348 -18.43 -2.54 2.31
N THR A 349 -17.57 -3.15 1.50
CA THR A 349 -17.99 -4.12 0.47
C THR A 349 -17.45 -5.52 0.74
N PHE A 350 -18.32 -6.53 0.71
CA PHE A 350 -17.94 -7.95 0.64
C PHE A 350 -18.17 -8.45 -0.79
N LYS A 351 -17.09 -8.77 -1.52
CA LYS A 351 -17.16 -9.41 -2.84
C LYS A 351 -17.11 -10.92 -2.67
N SER A 352 -18.01 -11.65 -3.31
CA SER A 352 -18.01 -13.12 -3.25
C SER A 352 -16.77 -13.67 -3.97
N ILE A 353 -16.11 -14.68 -3.38
CA ILE A 353 -15.09 -15.48 -4.10
C ILE A 353 -15.69 -16.63 -4.90
N LEU A 354 -16.94 -17.01 -4.59
CA LEU A 354 -17.63 -18.14 -5.22
C LEU A 354 -18.47 -17.72 -6.44
N SER A 355 -18.66 -16.41 -6.63
CA SER A 355 -19.52 -15.85 -7.66
C SER A 355 -19.15 -14.40 -7.95
N HIS A 356 -19.77 -13.78 -8.97
CA HIS A 356 -19.58 -12.35 -9.28
C HIS A 356 -20.42 -11.41 -8.39
N THR A 357 -20.98 -11.92 -7.28
CA THR A 357 -21.85 -11.12 -6.40
C THR A 357 -21.06 -10.23 -5.44
N ALA A 358 -21.65 -9.09 -5.06
CA ALA A 358 -21.10 -8.22 -4.04
C ALA A 358 -22.19 -7.65 -3.13
N ILE A 359 -21.89 -7.44 -1.85
CA ILE A 359 -22.70 -6.66 -0.92
C ILE A 359 -21.93 -5.42 -0.53
N THR A 360 -22.52 -4.24 -0.71
CA THR A 360 -22.01 -3.00 -0.15
C THR A 360 -22.94 -2.51 0.94
N ILE A 361 -22.44 -2.50 2.17
CA ILE A 361 -23.09 -1.89 3.33
C ILE A 361 -22.72 -0.41 3.33
N VAL A 362 -23.72 0.48 3.41
CA VAL A 362 -23.53 1.93 3.30
C VAL A 362 -24.11 2.66 4.49
N ALA A 363 -23.40 3.70 4.94
CA ALA A 363 -23.91 4.69 5.87
C ALA A 363 -24.85 5.69 5.18
N PRO A 364 -25.73 6.39 5.92
CA PRO A 364 -26.66 7.38 5.36
C PRO A 364 -25.99 8.55 4.64
N SER A 365 -24.75 8.89 5.01
CA SER A 365 -23.97 9.97 4.40
C SER A 365 -23.35 9.61 3.04
N VAL A 366 -23.34 8.32 2.65
CA VAL A 366 -22.73 7.88 1.40
C VAL A 366 -23.62 8.28 0.22
N THR A 367 -23.11 9.13 -0.66
CA THR A 367 -23.81 9.61 -1.85
C THR A 367 -23.62 8.68 -3.06
N GLY A 368 -24.54 8.76 -4.05
CA GLY A 368 -24.45 7.96 -5.28
C GLY A 368 -24.93 6.51 -5.12
N THR A 369 -25.65 6.21 -4.04
CA THR A 369 -26.21 4.90 -3.75
C THR A 369 -27.59 4.72 -4.41
N LEU A 370 -28.02 3.47 -4.57
CA LEU A 370 -29.37 3.11 -5.04
C LEU A 370 -30.37 2.98 -3.89
N VAL A 371 -29.85 2.88 -2.67
CA VAL A 371 -30.63 2.69 -1.44
C VAL A 371 -31.05 4.03 -0.85
N SER A 372 -32.18 4.02 -0.15
CA SER A 372 -32.75 5.17 0.57
C SER A 372 -33.40 4.67 1.85
N ARG A 373 -33.84 5.58 2.73
CA ARG A 373 -34.54 5.19 3.97
C ARG A 373 -35.79 4.36 3.70
N GLU A 374 -36.48 4.64 2.60
CA GLU A 374 -37.69 3.92 2.17
C GLU A 374 -37.37 2.61 1.45
N LYS A 375 -36.18 2.50 0.85
CA LYS A 375 -35.70 1.33 0.10
C LYS A 375 -34.29 0.95 0.57
N PRO A 376 -34.14 0.39 1.77
CA PRO A 376 -32.83 0.16 2.38
C PRO A 376 -32.06 -1.00 1.73
N TYR A 377 -32.73 -1.90 1.01
CA TYR A 377 -32.13 -3.08 0.39
C TYR A 377 -32.42 -3.07 -1.12
N VAL A 378 -31.40 -2.85 -1.92
CA VAL A 378 -31.54 -2.74 -3.39
C VAL A 378 -30.49 -3.59 -4.08
N VAL A 379 -30.94 -4.41 -5.02
CA VAL A 379 -30.10 -5.24 -5.89
C VAL A 379 -30.11 -4.68 -7.29
N GLN A 380 -28.93 -4.49 -7.89
CA GLN A 380 -28.75 -4.21 -9.32
C GLN A 380 -27.82 -5.26 -9.92
N GLY A 381 -28.36 -6.19 -10.71
CA GLY A 381 -27.60 -7.33 -11.22
C GLY A 381 -27.05 -8.17 -10.05
N PRO A 382 -25.72 -8.46 -10.00
CA PRO A 382 -25.12 -9.24 -8.92
C PRO A 382 -24.74 -8.40 -7.68
N TRP A 383 -25.05 -7.10 -7.68
CA TRP A 383 -24.64 -6.17 -6.63
C TRP A 383 -25.80 -5.78 -5.70
N LEU A 384 -25.70 -6.16 -4.43
CA LEU A 384 -26.61 -5.76 -3.36
C LEU A 384 -26.05 -4.54 -2.62
N GLN A 385 -26.87 -3.51 -2.43
CA GLN A 385 -26.60 -2.39 -1.53
C GLN A 385 -27.53 -2.47 -0.31
N VAL A 386 -26.96 -2.22 0.88
CA VAL A 386 -27.64 -2.29 2.17
C VAL A 386 -27.41 -0.99 2.93
N LEU A 387 -28.44 -0.16 3.07
CA LEU A 387 -28.40 1.03 3.92
C LEU A 387 -28.63 0.64 5.37
N LEU A 388 -27.69 1.02 6.25
CA LEU A 388 -27.86 0.90 7.69
C LEU A 388 -28.12 2.28 8.31
N PRO A 389 -29.29 2.49 8.94
CA PRO A 389 -29.53 3.65 9.79
C PRO A 389 -28.53 3.73 10.97
N GLU A 390 -28.38 4.92 11.55
CA GLU A 390 -27.44 5.17 12.66
C GLU A 390 -27.78 4.32 13.89
N ASP A 391 -29.06 4.27 14.29
CA ASP A 391 -29.56 3.49 15.41
C ASP A 391 -29.32 1.98 15.24
N LEU A 392 -29.53 1.46 14.02
CA LEU A 392 -29.23 0.07 13.71
C LEU A 392 -27.71 -0.20 13.75
N SER A 393 -26.90 0.72 13.23
CA SER A 393 -25.44 0.58 13.21
C SER A 393 -24.87 0.54 14.63
N GLU A 394 -25.37 1.37 15.55
CA GLU A 394 -24.99 1.36 16.96
C GLU A 394 -25.35 0.04 17.64
N LYS A 395 -26.57 -0.47 17.40
CA LYS A 395 -27.02 -1.77 17.93
C LYS A 395 -26.17 -2.92 17.39
N MET A 396 -25.90 -2.93 16.08
CA MET A 396 -25.02 -3.92 15.45
C MET A 396 -23.60 -3.87 16.02
N ALA A 397 -23.04 -2.67 16.26
CA ALA A 397 -21.71 -2.53 16.84
C ALA A 397 -21.59 -3.11 18.26
N GLN A 398 -22.65 -3.05 19.06
CA GLN A 398 -22.70 -3.68 20.39
C GLN A 398 -22.84 -5.20 20.28
N GLU A 399 -23.77 -5.68 19.46
CA GLU A 399 -24.04 -7.12 19.33
C GLU A 399 -22.87 -7.89 18.69
N PHE A 400 -22.16 -7.26 17.73
CA PHE A 400 -21.01 -7.86 17.05
C PHE A 400 -19.73 -7.91 17.87
N GLN A 401 -19.68 -7.36 19.09
CA GLN A 401 -18.49 -7.49 19.95
C GLN A 401 -18.09 -8.94 20.19
N VAL A 402 -19.05 -9.87 20.22
CA VAL A 402 -18.78 -11.30 20.36
C VAL A 402 -17.94 -11.86 19.20
N LEU A 403 -17.97 -11.24 18.02
CA LEU A 403 -17.24 -11.64 16.82
C LEU A 403 -15.75 -11.31 16.88
N ASN A 404 -15.31 -10.45 17.82
CA ASN A 404 -13.90 -10.13 18.02
C ASN A 404 -13.09 -11.31 18.63
N SER A 405 -13.79 -12.31 19.18
CA SER A 405 -13.18 -13.52 19.77
C SER A 405 -13.71 -14.77 19.06
N PRO A 406 -13.39 -14.99 17.76
CA PRO A 406 -14.00 -16.04 16.94
C PRO A 406 -13.84 -17.45 17.53
N ASN A 407 -12.74 -17.71 18.23
CA ASN A 407 -12.46 -19.01 18.87
C ASN A 407 -13.43 -19.37 20.03
N GLN A 408 -14.21 -18.41 20.52
CA GLN A 408 -15.13 -18.58 21.65
C GLN A 408 -16.61 -18.62 21.22
N ILE A 409 -16.88 -18.57 19.92
CA ILE A 409 -18.24 -18.45 19.38
C ILE A 409 -18.79 -19.82 19.04
N GLN A 410 -19.99 -20.11 19.54
CA GLN A 410 -20.77 -21.26 19.07
C GLN A 410 -21.50 -20.89 17.77
N LEU A 411 -21.23 -21.66 16.72
CA LEU A 411 -21.82 -21.49 15.39
C LEU A 411 -22.90 -22.56 15.13
N PRO A 412 -23.98 -22.25 14.37
CA PRO A 412 -24.23 -20.97 13.70
C PRO A 412 -24.68 -19.87 14.68
N LYS A 413 -24.15 -18.65 14.50
CA LYS A 413 -24.54 -17.48 15.29
C LYS A 413 -25.44 -16.58 14.45
N THR A 414 -26.68 -16.37 14.90
CA THR A 414 -27.65 -15.53 14.18
C THR A 414 -27.97 -14.26 14.96
N PHE A 415 -27.93 -13.13 14.26
CA PHE A 415 -28.34 -11.80 14.70
C PHE A 415 -29.58 -11.40 13.91
N SER A 416 -30.60 -10.86 14.57
CA SER A 416 -31.90 -10.57 13.97
C SER A 416 -32.42 -9.23 14.45
N TRP A 417 -32.82 -8.40 13.49
CA TRP A 417 -33.42 -7.08 13.71
C TRP A 417 -34.77 -7.02 12.98
N PRO A 418 -35.86 -7.57 13.58
CA PRO A 418 -37.16 -7.70 12.94
C PRO A 418 -37.75 -6.37 12.48
N GLU A 419 -37.59 -5.32 13.27
CA GLU A 419 -37.95 -3.93 12.96
C GLU A 419 -37.32 -3.42 11.65
N HIS A 420 -36.13 -3.92 11.30
CA HIS A 420 -35.46 -3.61 10.03
C HIS A 420 -35.62 -4.72 8.98
N LYS A 421 -36.27 -5.85 9.32
CA LYS A 421 -36.39 -7.04 8.47
C LYS A 421 -35.03 -7.54 7.97
N LEU A 422 -34.02 -7.47 8.85
CA LEU A 422 -32.65 -7.87 8.57
C LEU A 422 -32.23 -9.02 9.48
N VAL A 423 -31.62 -10.05 8.91
CA VAL A 423 -31.01 -11.17 9.63
C VAL A 423 -29.60 -11.38 9.09
N ILE A 424 -28.64 -11.59 9.99
CA ILE A 424 -27.27 -11.97 9.64
C ILE A 424 -26.92 -13.24 10.40
N THR A 425 -26.49 -14.28 9.68
CA THR A 425 -26.03 -15.54 10.25
C THR A 425 -24.55 -15.73 9.92
N VAL A 426 -23.74 -16.04 10.93
CA VAL A 426 -22.35 -16.49 10.78
C VAL A 426 -22.33 -18.00 10.95
N VAL A 427 -21.72 -18.72 10.00
CA VAL A 427 -21.62 -20.18 9.96
C VAL A 427 -20.17 -20.64 9.85
N ASN A 428 -19.94 -21.93 10.06
CA ASN A 428 -18.69 -22.55 9.65
C ASN A 428 -18.56 -22.55 8.12
N ASP A 429 -17.32 -22.68 7.67
CA ASP A 429 -16.91 -22.61 6.27
C ASP A 429 -17.59 -23.64 5.33
#